data_AF-A0ABD5YXM3-F1
#
_entry.id   AF-A0ABD5YXM3-F1
#
_cell.length_a   1.000
_cell.length_b   1.000
_cell.length_c   1.000
_cell.angle_alpha   90.00
_cell.angle_beta   90.00
_cell.angle_gamma   90.00
#
_symmetry.space_group_name_H-M   'P 1'
#
loop_
_entity.id
_entity.type
_entity.pdbx_description
1 polymer ?
#
loop_
_entity_poly.entity_id
_entity_poly.type
_entity_poly.pdbx_seq_one_letter_code
_entity_poly.pdbx_strand_id
1 'polypeptide(L)'
;MSILLVAKKDFLDAIRSLTLVAVVGAFTAFLAFFTYFKFTMSPMTTTTVSDLYQSSASVVAVIGTLLGYKSIVGERESGSLKFLLGMPHTRRDVVLGKFIGRVAVVVVTVIVGFAVVGAHYAVLADSPSATAYAVLIGKLLVPGAVFVAL
;
A
#
# COMPACT_ATOMS: atom_id res chain seq x y z
N MET A 1 -18.27 20.11 -2.64
CA MET A 1 -17.49 19.22 -3.54
C MET A 1 -17.64 17.79 -3.04
N SER A 2 -17.89 16.82 -3.92
CA SER A 2 -18.11 15.43 -3.50
C SER A 2 -16.81 14.78 -3.02
N ILE A 3 -16.89 13.95 -1.98
CA ILE A 3 -15.78 13.18 -1.37
C ILE A 3 -14.95 12.44 -2.44
N LEU A 4 -15.62 11.92 -3.48
CA LEU A 4 -15.01 11.23 -4.62
C LEU A 4 -14.04 12.11 -5.42
N LEU A 5 -14.33 13.41 -5.57
CA LEU A 5 -13.48 14.31 -6.35
C LEU A 5 -12.16 14.58 -5.63
N VAL A 6 -12.23 14.74 -4.30
CA VAL A 6 -11.06 14.91 -3.44
C VAL A 6 -10.21 13.65 -3.44
N ALA A 7 -10.83 12.48 -3.26
CA ALA A 7 -10.14 11.19 -3.29
C ALA A 7 -9.45 10.93 -4.65
N LYS A 8 -10.14 11.20 -5.76
CA LYS A 8 -9.57 11.02 -7.12
C LYS A 8 -8.37 11.93 -7.34
N LYS A 9 -8.45 13.19 -6.92
CA LYS A 9 -7.33 14.13 -7.03
C LYS A 9 -6.13 13.64 -6.21
N ASP A 10 -6.32 13.35 -4.92
CA ASP A 10 -5.20 12.93 -4.04
C ASP A 10 -4.55 11.63 -4.53
N PHE A 11 -5.35 10.70 -5.06
CA PHE A 11 -4.84 9.46 -5.67
C PHE A 11 -3.99 9.73 -6.93
N LEU A 12 -4.45 10.62 -7.82
CA LEU A 12 -3.71 10.98 -9.03
C LEU A 12 -2.43 11.76 -8.70
N ASP A 13 -2.50 12.67 -7.73
CA ASP A 13 -1.34 13.41 -7.22
C ASP A 13 -0.33 12.45 -6.57
N ALA A 14 -0.80 11.43 -5.86
CA ALA A 14 0.04 10.39 -5.29
C ALA A 14 0.69 9.50 -6.37
N ILE A 15 -0.06 9.02 -7.37
CA ILE A 15 0.48 8.20 -8.48
C ILE A 15 1.57 8.92 -9.28
N ARG A 16 1.43 10.23 -9.44
CA ARG A 16 2.44 11.03 -10.16
C ARG A 16 3.66 11.37 -9.31
N SER A 17 3.66 11.01 -8.02
CA SER A 17 4.76 11.29 -7.12
C SER A 17 5.90 10.29 -7.30
N LEU A 18 7.12 10.81 -7.42
CA LEU A 18 8.37 10.04 -7.28
C LEU A 18 8.44 9.28 -5.94
N THR A 19 7.74 9.76 -4.90
CA THR A 19 7.63 9.04 -3.62
C THR A 19 6.89 7.72 -3.79
N LEU A 20 5.79 7.69 -4.55
CA LEU A 20 5.02 6.46 -4.76
C LEU A 20 5.82 5.45 -5.57
N VAL A 21 6.49 5.91 -6.63
CA VAL A 21 7.38 5.06 -7.44
C VAL A 21 8.49 4.46 -6.57
N ALA A 22 9.12 5.26 -5.70
CA ALA A 22 10.15 4.77 -4.77
C ALA A 22 9.59 3.73 -3.78
N VAL A 23 8.40 3.97 -3.22
CA VAL A 23 7.75 3.05 -2.26
C VAL A 23 7.36 1.74 -2.94
N VAL A 24 6.71 1.80 -4.11
CA VAL A 24 6.34 0.62 -4.90
C VAL A 24 7.59 -0.15 -5.33
N GLY A 25 8.61 0.56 -5.83
CA GLY A 25 9.88 -0.04 -6.23
C GLY A 25 10.58 -0.74 -5.08
N ALA A 26 10.71 -0.08 -3.92
CA ALA A 26 11.33 -0.65 -2.73
C ALA A 26 10.56 -1.88 -2.21
N PHE A 27 9.22 -1.79 -2.14
CA PHE A 27 8.38 -2.91 -1.73
C PHE A 27 8.52 -4.11 -2.68
N THR A 28 8.47 -3.85 -3.99
CA THR A 28 8.62 -4.88 -5.01
C THR A 28 10.01 -5.52 -4.97
N ALA A 29 11.07 -4.72 -4.82
CA ALA A 29 12.44 -5.20 -4.69
C ALA A 29 12.63 -6.06 -3.43
N PHE A 30 12.06 -5.64 -2.31
CA PHE A 30 12.05 -6.43 -1.08
C PHE A 30 11.37 -7.79 -1.26
N LEU A 31 10.18 -7.81 -1.87
CA LEU A 31 9.46 -9.06 -2.12
C LEU A 31 10.24 -9.99 -3.04
N ALA A 32 10.79 -9.48 -4.15
CA ALA A 32 11.59 -10.25 -5.08
C ALA A 32 12.84 -10.85 -4.40
N PHE A 33 13.54 -10.03 -3.60
CA PHE A 33 14.69 -10.50 -2.80
C PHE A 33 14.29 -11.58 -1.80
N PHE A 34 13.19 -11.38 -1.06
CA PHE A 34 12.72 -12.33 -0.05
C PHE A 34 12.33 -13.68 -0.67
N THR A 35 11.59 -13.67 -1.79
CA THR A 35 11.18 -14.90 -2.48
C THR A 35 12.38 -15.62 -3.09
N TYR A 36 13.32 -14.88 -3.70
CA TYR A 36 14.54 -15.45 -4.25
C TYR A 36 15.42 -16.11 -3.17
N PHE A 37 15.60 -15.42 -2.03
CA PHE A 37 16.37 -15.93 -0.90
C PHE A 37 15.75 -17.22 -0.35
N LYS A 38 14.43 -17.25 -0.14
CA LYS A 38 13.71 -18.44 0.32
C LYS A 38 13.85 -19.59 -0.68
N PHE A 39 13.66 -19.34 -1.97
CA PHE A 39 13.78 -20.39 -2.99
C PHE A 39 15.18 -21.04 -3.04
N THR A 40 16.23 -20.24 -2.86
CA THR A 40 17.62 -20.69 -3.05
C THR A 40 18.27 -21.26 -1.79
N MET A 41 18.00 -20.66 -0.62
CA MET A 41 18.73 -20.96 0.62
C MET A 41 17.94 -21.83 1.63
N SER A 42 16.62 -21.93 1.50
CA SER A 42 15.78 -22.70 2.42
C SER A 42 14.59 -23.30 1.67
N PRO A 43 14.70 -24.54 1.16
CA PRO A 43 13.70 -25.14 0.28
C PRO A 43 12.28 -24.98 0.84
N MET A 44 11.40 -24.46 -0.01
CA MET A 44 10.04 -24.08 0.34
C MET A 44 9.28 -25.26 0.97
N THR A 45 8.98 -25.16 2.26
CA THR A 45 8.01 -26.03 2.95
C THR A 45 6.62 -25.38 2.95
N THR A 46 5.58 -26.11 3.36
CA THR A 46 4.17 -25.67 3.40
C THR A 46 3.90 -24.43 4.28
N THR A 47 4.88 -23.97 5.08
CA THR A 47 4.82 -22.74 5.90
C THR A 47 5.14 -21.45 5.14
N THR A 48 5.38 -21.51 3.83
CA THR A 48 5.82 -20.36 3.02
C THR A 48 4.78 -19.27 2.81
N VAL A 49 3.49 -19.61 2.75
CA VAL A 49 2.42 -18.62 2.57
C VAL A 49 2.27 -17.75 3.81
N SER A 50 2.39 -18.33 5.01
CA SER A 50 2.37 -17.58 6.27
C SER A 50 3.60 -16.70 6.46
N ASP A 51 4.79 -17.19 6.10
CA ASP A 51 6.03 -16.42 6.15
C ASP A 51 5.96 -15.20 5.23
N LEU A 52 5.48 -15.39 4.00
CA LEU A 52 5.31 -14.32 3.02
C LEU A 52 4.29 -13.29 3.49
N TYR A 53 3.19 -13.73 4.11
CA TYR A 53 2.22 -12.82 4.71
C TYR A 53 2.83 -12.00 5.84
N GLN A 54 3.54 -12.64 6.78
CA GLN A 54 4.13 -11.94 7.94
C GLN A 54 5.19 -10.92 7.51
N SER A 55 6.07 -11.29 6.58
CA SER A 55 7.09 -10.37 6.06
C SER A 55 6.47 -9.21 5.26
N SER A 56 5.44 -9.48 4.47
CA SER A 56 4.76 -8.44 3.70
C SER A 56 3.94 -7.51 4.60
N ALA A 57 3.30 -8.03 5.64
CA ALA A 57 2.45 -7.26 6.54
C ALA A 57 3.27 -6.25 7.36
N SER A 58 4.47 -6.61 7.78
CA SER A 58 5.36 -5.69 8.51
C SER A 58 5.84 -4.53 7.64
N VAL A 59 6.16 -4.79 6.36
CA VAL A 59 6.56 -3.73 5.43
C VAL A 59 5.37 -2.85 5.05
N VAL A 60 4.20 -3.43 4.81
CA VAL A 60 2.96 -2.68 4.55
C VAL A 60 2.60 -1.79 5.74
N ALA A 61 2.83 -2.24 6.97
CA ALA A 61 2.64 -1.42 8.17
C ALA A 61 3.52 -0.16 8.15
N VAL A 62 4.82 -0.32 7.87
CA VAL A 62 5.76 0.82 7.78
C VAL A 62 5.33 1.79 6.66
N ILE A 63 4.97 1.26 5.49
CA ILE A 63 4.49 2.07 4.36
C ILE A 63 3.21 2.81 4.73
N GLY A 64 2.25 2.12 5.36
CA GLY A 64 0.98 2.69 5.81
C GLY A 64 1.19 3.87 6.74
N THR A 65 2.02 3.71 7.76
CA THR A 65 2.35 4.78 8.73
C THR A 65 3.05 5.96 8.06
N LEU A 66 4.01 5.70 7.15
CA LEU A 66 4.71 6.78 6.43
C LEU A 66 3.76 7.58 5.53
N LEU A 67 2.82 6.90 4.86
CA LEU A 67 1.80 7.55 4.02
C LEU A 67 0.77 8.31 4.87
N GLY A 68 0.34 7.75 6.00
CA GLY A 68 -0.52 8.39 6.99
C GLY A 68 0.13 9.68 7.51
N TYR A 69 1.36 9.60 7.98
CA TYR A 69 2.14 10.75 8.45
C TYR A 69 2.30 11.85 7.39
N LYS A 70 2.68 11.50 6.17
CA LYS A 70 2.80 12.47 5.07
C LYS A 70 1.47 13.16 4.74
N SER A 71 0.34 12.47 4.91
CA SER A 71 -0.99 13.03 4.67
C SER A 71 -1.34 14.15 5.67
N ILE A 72 -0.82 14.05 6.90
CA ILE A 72 -1.02 15.00 7.99
C ILE A 72 -0.02 16.17 7.88
N VAL A 73 1.28 15.86 7.71
CA VAL A 73 2.34 16.88 7.73
C VAL A 73 2.38 17.71 6.45
N GLY A 74 2.15 17.12 5.28
CA GLY A 74 2.13 17.86 4.01
C GLY A 74 1.01 18.92 3.94
N GLU A 75 -0.05 18.75 4.73
CA GLU A 75 -1.14 19.72 4.81
C GLU A 75 -0.87 20.84 5.84
N ARG A 76 -0.01 20.57 6.83
CA ARG A 76 0.45 21.56 7.80
C ARG A 76 1.51 22.50 7.19
N GLU A 77 2.37 21.99 6.31
CA GLU A 77 3.40 22.78 5.61
C GLU A 77 2.85 23.66 4.48
N SER A 78 1.75 23.28 3.82
CA SER A 78 1.19 24.06 2.69
C SER A 78 0.42 25.32 3.10
N GLY A 79 0.22 25.56 4.41
CA GLY A 79 -0.55 26.70 4.91
C GLY A 79 -2.06 26.65 4.59
N SER A 80 -2.56 25.58 3.96
CA SER A 80 -3.96 25.41 3.56
C SER A 80 -4.94 25.42 4.76
N LEU A 81 -4.44 25.11 5.97
CA LEU A 81 -5.21 25.21 7.22
C LEU A 81 -5.81 26.61 7.46
N LYS A 82 -5.19 27.68 6.94
CA LYS A 82 -5.72 29.06 7.04
C LYS A 82 -6.77 29.38 5.97
N PHE A 83 -6.75 28.73 4.81
CA PHE A 83 -7.73 28.92 3.74
C PHE A 83 -8.98 28.04 3.90
N LEU A 84 -8.86 26.86 4.53
CA LEU A 84 -9.98 25.96 4.84
C LEU A 84 -10.89 26.45 5.98
N LEU A 85 -10.46 27.43 6.77
CA LEU A 85 -11.25 28.03 7.85
C LEU A 85 -12.29 29.06 7.34
N GLY A 86 -12.24 29.44 6.06
CA GLY A 86 -13.16 30.42 5.46
C GLY A 86 -14.31 29.83 4.65
N MET A 87 -14.35 28.51 4.41
CA MET A 87 -15.40 27.88 3.58
C MET A 87 -16.27 26.90 4.38
N PRO A 88 -17.60 26.87 4.13
CA PRO A 88 -18.57 26.04 4.86
C PRO A 88 -18.49 24.59 4.36
N HIS A 89 -17.38 23.92 4.68
CA HIS A 89 -17.16 22.53 4.34
C HIS A 89 -16.92 21.72 5.62
N THR A 90 -17.71 20.66 5.78
CA THR A 90 -17.61 19.71 6.87
C THR A 90 -16.23 19.05 6.83
N ARG A 91 -15.38 19.36 7.82
CA ARG A 91 -14.01 18.83 7.98
C ARG A 91 -13.91 17.30 7.80
N ARG A 92 -15.00 16.58 8.08
CA ARG A 92 -15.13 15.13 7.93
C ARG A 92 -14.99 14.66 6.47
N ASP A 93 -15.51 15.40 5.49
CA ASP A 93 -15.50 14.97 4.08
C ASP A 93 -14.09 15.01 3.47
N VAL A 94 -13.28 15.97 3.91
CA VAL A 94 -11.88 16.10 3.48
C VAL A 94 -11.02 14.99 4.08
N VAL A 95 -11.20 14.70 5.37
CA VAL A 95 -10.47 13.62 6.06
C VAL A 95 -10.81 12.27 5.44
N LEU A 96 -12.09 11.98 5.19
CA LEU A 96 -12.52 10.73 4.55
C LEU A 96 -12.00 10.62 3.12
N GLY A 97 -12.05 11.69 2.33
CA GLY A 97 -11.54 11.69 0.96
C GLY A 97 -10.03 11.38 0.90
N LYS A 98 -9.25 11.94 1.83
CA LYS A 98 -7.81 11.67 1.94
C LYS A 98 -7.51 10.26 2.39
N PHE A 99 -8.21 9.78 3.42
CA PHE A 99 -8.04 8.41 3.89
C PHE A 99 -8.28 7.41 2.76
N ILE A 100 -9.38 7.57 2.02
CA ILE A 100 -9.70 6.72 0.86
C ILE A 100 -8.60 6.81 -0.21
N GLY A 101 -8.11 8.03 -0.52
CA GLY A 101 -7.01 8.23 -1.46
C GLY A 101 -5.73 7.47 -1.06
N ARG A 102 -5.36 7.50 0.23
CA ARG A 102 -4.17 6.82 0.76
C ARG A 102 -4.33 5.31 0.83
N VAL A 103 -5.50 4.83 1.23
CA VAL A 103 -5.82 3.39 1.19
C VAL A 103 -5.74 2.88 -0.26
N ALA A 104 -6.26 3.62 -1.23
CA ALA A 104 -6.16 3.25 -2.65
C ALA A 104 -4.70 3.15 -3.12
N VAL A 105 -3.81 4.04 -2.66
CA VAL A 105 -2.37 3.96 -2.95
C VAL A 105 -1.75 2.69 -2.37
N VAL A 106 -2.08 2.33 -1.13
CA VAL A 106 -1.59 1.08 -0.51
C VAL A 106 -2.10 -0.13 -1.28
N VAL A 107 -3.36 -0.14 -1.67
CA VAL A 107 -3.95 -1.21 -2.50
C VAL A 107 -3.18 -1.39 -3.80
N VAL A 108 -2.92 -0.30 -4.53
CA VAL A 108 -2.12 -0.35 -5.77
C VAL A 108 -0.72 -0.88 -5.51
N THR A 109 -0.07 -0.44 -4.43
CA THR A 109 1.28 -0.86 -4.06
C THR A 109 1.34 -2.37 -3.78
N VAL A 110 0.38 -2.88 -3.02
CA VAL A 110 0.26 -4.32 -2.73
C VAL A 110 0.01 -5.11 -4.00
N ILE A 111 -0.94 -4.68 -4.85
CA ILE A 111 -1.25 -5.38 -6.11
C ILE A 111 -0.02 -5.44 -7.02
N VAL A 112 0.70 -4.33 -7.20
CA VAL A 112 1.89 -4.28 -8.06
C VAL A 112 3.02 -5.14 -7.51
N GLY A 113 3.31 -5.05 -6.21
CA GLY A 113 4.36 -5.87 -5.58
C GLY A 113 4.06 -7.37 -5.67
N PHE A 114 2.80 -7.76 -5.45
CA PHE A 114 2.36 -9.14 -5.60
C PHE A 114 2.25 -9.56 -7.08
N ALA A 115 2.02 -8.68 -8.05
CA ALA A 115 2.08 -9.09 -9.46
C ALA A 115 3.47 -9.66 -9.83
N VAL A 116 4.55 -9.06 -9.31
CA VAL A 116 5.93 -9.52 -9.52
C VAL A 116 6.20 -10.85 -8.82
N VAL A 117 5.72 -11.02 -7.59
CA VAL A 117 5.83 -12.29 -6.88
C VAL A 117 5.10 -13.41 -7.62
N GLY A 118 3.90 -13.15 -8.14
CA GLY A 118 3.13 -14.11 -8.93
C GLY A 118 3.87 -14.53 -10.21
N ALA A 119 4.49 -13.58 -10.91
CA ALA A 119 5.33 -13.86 -12.07
C ALA A 119 6.56 -14.71 -11.70
N HIS A 120 7.21 -14.42 -10.57
CA HIS A 120 8.34 -15.20 -10.08
C HIS A 120 7.94 -16.65 -9.78
N TYR A 121 6.79 -16.86 -9.12
CA TYR A 121 6.25 -18.20 -8.88
C TYR A 121 5.90 -18.94 -10.16
N ALA A 122 5.30 -18.26 -11.15
CA ALA A 122 4.95 -18.89 -12.43
C ALA A 122 6.17 -19.38 -13.22
N VAL A 123 7.34 -18.76 -13.02
CA VAL A 123 8.59 -19.13 -13.72
C VAL A 123 9.42 -20.15 -12.93
N LEU A 124 9.45 -20.08 -11.60
CA LEU A 124 10.34 -20.89 -10.76
C LEU A 124 9.66 -22.08 -10.03
N ALA A 125 8.33 -22.13 -9.93
CA ALA A 125 7.62 -23.14 -9.15
C ALA A 125 6.28 -23.55 -9.79
N ASP A 126 5.63 -24.59 -9.24
CA ASP A 126 4.22 -24.85 -9.50
C ASP A 126 3.39 -23.67 -8.98
N SER A 127 2.54 -23.10 -9.84
CA SER A 127 1.79 -21.89 -9.51
C SER A 127 0.93 -22.12 -8.25
N PRO A 128 1.05 -21.27 -7.20
CA PRO A 128 0.17 -21.37 -6.06
C PRO A 128 -1.29 -21.15 -6.49
N SER A 129 -2.24 -21.80 -5.81
CA SER A 129 -3.67 -21.65 -6.15
C SER A 129 -4.04 -20.17 -6.19
N ALA A 130 -4.65 -19.73 -7.28
CA ALA A 130 -5.05 -18.32 -7.49
C ALA A 130 -5.92 -17.81 -6.34
N THR A 131 -6.72 -18.69 -5.74
CA THR A 131 -7.54 -18.44 -4.54
C THR A 131 -6.69 -18.14 -3.31
N ALA A 132 -5.66 -18.93 -3.00
CA ALA A 132 -4.77 -18.64 -1.88
C ALA A 132 -4.05 -17.29 -2.06
N TYR A 133 -3.68 -16.96 -3.30
CA TYR A 133 -3.07 -15.68 -3.64
C TYR A 133 -3.99 -14.48 -3.39
N ALA A 134 -5.23 -14.57 -3.89
CA ALA A 134 -6.24 -13.53 -3.69
C ALA A 134 -6.58 -13.34 -2.20
N VAL A 135 -6.67 -14.43 -1.43
CA VAL A 135 -6.90 -14.38 0.02
C VAL A 135 -5.73 -13.70 0.73
N LEU A 136 -4.49 -13.98 0.33
CA LEU A 136 -3.31 -13.35 0.94
C LEU A 136 -3.28 -11.85 0.66
N ILE A 137 -3.50 -11.42 -0.59
CA ILE A 137 -3.62 -10.00 -0.94
C ILE A 137 -4.72 -9.34 -0.10
N GLY A 138 -5.91 -9.96 -0.03
CA GLY A 138 -7.03 -9.45 0.76
C GLY A 138 -6.70 -9.29 2.25
N LYS A 139 -6.02 -10.28 2.86
CA LYS A 139 -5.56 -10.20 4.25
C LYS A 139 -4.55 -9.06 4.46
N LEU A 140 -3.69 -8.80 3.47
CA LEU A 140 -2.65 -7.77 3.56
C LEU A 140 -3.18 -6.34 3.49
N LEU A 141 -4.35 -6.14 2.89
CA LEU A 141 -4.99 -4.82 2.83
C LEU A 141 -5.46 -4.35 4.21
N VAL A 142 -5.80 -5.28 5.11
CA VAL A 142 -6.27 -4.96 6.47
C VAL A 142 -5.22 -4.19 7.27
N PRO A 143 -3.99 -4.68 7.48
CA PRO A 143 -2.97 -3.90 8.18
C PRO A 143 -2.66 -2.61 7.43
N GLY A 144 -2.60 -2.63 6.09
CA GLY A 144 -2.39 -1.42 5.30
C GLY A 144 -3.39 -0.30 5.60
N ALA A 145 -4.68 -0.63 5.66
CA ALA A 145 -5.73 0.34 5.99
C ALA A 145 -5.64 0.82 7.45
N VAL A 146 -5.32 -0.08 8.39
CA VAL A 146 -5.15 0.27 9.82
C VAL A 146 -3.98 1.22 10.03
N PHE A 147 -2.83 0.95 9.41
CA PHE A 147 -1.63 1.79 9.56
C PHE A 147 -1.72 3.12 8.81
N VAL A 148 -2.51 3.21 7.74
CA VAL A 148 -2.83 4.50 7.11
C VAL A 148 -3.72 5.38 8.00
N ALA A 149 -4.50 4.77 8.90
CA ALA A 149 -5.39 5.50 9.81
C ALA A 149 -4.67 6.04 11.07
N LEU A 150 -3.43 5.60 11.32
CA LEU A 150 -2.56 6.02 12.43
C LEU A 150 -1.81 7.33 12.08
#